data_AF-A0A496PTE9-F1
#
_entry.id   AF-A0A496PTE9-F1
#
_cell.length_a   1.000
_cell.length_b   1.000
_cell.length_c   1.000
_cell.angle_alpha   90.00
_cell.angle_beta   90.00
_cell.angle_gamma   90.00
#
_symmetry.space_group_name_H-M   'P 1'
#
loop_
_entity.id
_entity.type
_entity.pdbx_description
1 polymer ?
#
loop_
_entity_poly.entity_id
_entity_poly.type
_entity_poly.pdbx_seq_one_letter_code
_entity_poly.pdbx_strand_id
1 'polypeptide(L)'
;MKNNFFLLILTIVLFGCTSTPESFDQLLTAGKKAFVHKKYSKARDYLGKAVAKQPSDHDVLYFLGLSYARDYLLDSAFFYISRADVLIPNDRETNLELYKLAMDLKEDKAAIKAIKVLIRTGDPEDQYYETLVRLHAREKHHYNAYHYSRLLLKKEPENRQWYLVAASAAANIDSIHVALEILDSAIEKFGPLPELRMNRALFLISINKYSEAERALRLLYAEDTASVPYRINLAHVLSSQDDRQKKQEAYDIYKSLEPLELKEFKLDSLISALEQELNQ
;
A
#
# COMPACT_ATOMS: atom_id res chain seq x y z
N MET A 1 82.51 -45.45 18.41
CA MET A 1 81.21 -46.12 18.19
C MET A 1 80.25 -45.57 19.24
N LYS A 2 79.43 -44.54 18.97
CA LYS A 2 78.09 -44.57 18.34
C LYS A 2 77.21 -45.67 18.98
N ASN A 3 76.12 -45.38 19.70
CA ASN A 3 74.93 -44.65 19.21
C ASN A 3 74.06 -44.11 20.37
N ASN A 4 73.57 -42.88 20.18
CA ASN A 4 72.44 -42.31 20.90
C ASN A 4 71.13 -42.91 20.36
N PHE A 5 70.23 -43.33 21.26
CA PHE A 5 68.89 -43.78 20.91
C PHE A 5 67.90 -42.65 21.19
N PHE A 6 67.48 -41.95 20.14
CA PHE A 6 66.43 -40.93 20.16
C PHE A 6 65.14 -41.62 19.73
N LEU A 7 64.19 -41.83 20.64
CA LEU A 7 62.87 -42.37 20.29
C LEU A 7 61.89 -41.22 20.08
N LEU A 8 61.38 -41.15 18.85
CA LEU A 8 60.47 -40.15 18.31
C LEU A 8 59.08 -40.27 18.97
N ILE A 9 58.59 -39.21 19.60
CA ILE A 9 57.18 -39.12 20.03
C ILE A 9 56.34 -38.80 18.79
N LEU A 10 55.53 -39.78 18.36
CA LEU A 10 54.56 -39.64 17.28
C LEU A 10 53.30 -38.92 17.82
N THR A 11 53.24 -37.60 17.64
CA THR A 11 52.02 -36.83 17.87
C THR A 11 50.99 -37.15 16.79
N ILE A 12 49.94 -37.88 17.16
CA ILE A 12 48.74 -38.09 16.34
C ILE A 12 47.98 -36.77 16.28
N VAL A 13 48.04 -36.10 15.13
CA VAL A 13 47.18 -34.96 14.81
C VAL A 13 45.80 -35.52 14.46
N LEU A 14 44.84 -35.34 15.37
CA LEU A 14 43.43 -35.58 15.08
C LEU A 14 42.99 -34.54 14.03
N PHE A 15 42.85 -34.98 12.77
CA PHE A 15 42.10 -34.23 11.77
C PHE A 15 40.67 -34.05 12.28
N GLY A 16 40.31 -32.81 12.62
CA GLY A 16 38.92 -32.46 12.89
C GLY A 16 38.08 -32.78 11.66
N CYS A 17 37.20 -33.77 11.76
CA CYS A 17 36.19 -34.06 10.74
C CYS A 17 35.35 -32.81 10.49
N THR A 18 35.66 -32.06 9.44
CA THR A 18 34.67 -31.18 8.80
C THR A 18 33.81 -32.07 7.91
N SER A 19 32.96 -32.91 8.51
CA SER A 19 31.97 -33.65 7.73
C SER A 19 31.05 -32.65 7.05
N THR A 20 30.91 -32.78 5.74
CA THR A 20 29.94 -32.02 4.98
C THR A 20 28.54 -32.35 5.51
N PRO A 21 27.71 -31.35 5.87
CA PRO A 21 26.34 -31.61 6.31
C PRO A 21 25.58 -32.38 5.23
N GLU A 22 25.08 -33.59 5.55
CA GLU A 22 24.40 -34.46 4.58
C GLU A 22 23.04 -34.95 5.07
N SER A 23 22.88 -35.20 6.38
CA SER A 23 21.57 -35.54 6.93
C SER A 23 20.67 -34.31 6.96
N PHE A 24 19.35 -34.52 7.02
CA PHE A 24 18.39 -33.45 7.16
C PHE A 24 18.71 -32.54 8.37
N ASP A 25 18.89 -33.12 9.56
CA ASP A 25 19.16 -32.35 10.79
C ASP A 25 20.47 -31.57 10.72
N GLN A 26 21.51 -32.15 10.10
CA GLN A 26 22.78 -31.46 9.89
C GLN A 26 22.63 -30.29 8.93
N LEU A 27 21.90 -30.47 7.83
CA LEU A 27 21.63 -29.41 6.85
C LEU A 27 20.79 -28.29 7.46
N LEU A 28 19.73 -28.62 8.20
CA LEU A 28 18.92 -27.63 8.92
C LEU A 28 19.77 -26.85 9.93
N THR A 29 20.55 -27.54 10.75
CA THR A 29 21.42 -26.91 11.75
C THR A 29 22.48 -26.02 11.10
N ALA A 30 23.13 -26.49 10.04
CA ALA A 30 24.12 -25.71 9.29
C ALA A 30 23.48 -24.49 8.62
N GLY A 31 22.27 -24.64 8.08
CA GLY A 31 21.45 -23.58 7.50
C GLY A 31 21.10 -22.48 8.51
N LYS A 32 20.48 -22.85 9.64
CA LYS A 32 20.17 -21.91 10.74
C LYS A 32 21.43 -21.22 11.25
N LYS A 33 22.54 -21.95 11.43
CA LYS A 33 23.82 -21.37 11.84
C LYS A 33 24.32 -20.35 10.82
N ALA A 34 24.31 -20.67 9.53
CA ALA A 34 24.72 -19.75 8.48
C ALA A 34 23.83 -18.49 8.46
N PHE A 35 22.52 -18.65 8.64
CA PHE A 35 21.57 -17.54 8.74
C PHE A 35 21.89 -16.59 9.91
N VAL A 36 22.10 -17.12 11.12
CA VAL A 36 22.48 -16.33 12.31
C VAL A 36 23.78 -15.56 12.08
N HIS A 37 24.73 -16.13 11.34
CA HIS A 37 25.99 -15.47 10.98
C HIS A 37 25.86 -14.54 9.74
N LYS A 38 24.63 -14.23 9.32
CA LYS A 38 24.31 -13.37 8.16
C LYS A 38 24.89 -13.86 6.82
N LYS A 39 25.20 -15.15 6.71
CA LYS A 39 25.69 -15.79 5.48
C LYS A 39 24.51 -16.34 4.69
N TYR A 40 23.65 -15.46 4.20
CA TYR A 40 22.34 -15.84 3.66
C TYR A 40 22.41 -16.73 2.42
N SER A 41 23.31 -16.46 1.48
CA SER A 41 23.55 -17.36 0.34
C SER A 41 23.93 -18.78 0.80
N LYS A 42 24.85 -18.90 1.77
CA LYS A 42 25.22 -20.22 2.32
C LYS A 42 24.09 -20.88 3.10
N ALA A 43 23.28 -20.08 3.79
CA ALA A 43 22.07 -20.57 4.46
C ALA A 43 21.10 -21.17 3.43
N ARG A 44 20.86 -20.50 2.30
CA ARG A 44 20.03 -21.02 1.20
C ARG A 44 20.59 -22.31 0.62
N ASP A 45 21.89 -22.45 0.47
CA ASP A 45 22.49 -23.69 -0.05
C ASP A 45 22.20 -24.90 0.87
N TYR A 46 22.39 -24.74 2.18
CA TYR A 46 22.11 -25.80 3.14
C TYR A 46 20.60 -26.06 3.29
N LEU A 47 19.81 -25.00 3.43
CA LEU A 47 18.37 -25.10 3.62
C LEU A 47 17.65 -25.59 2.36
N GLY A 48 18.12 -25.25 1.16
CA GLY A 48 17.60 -25.77 -0.10
C GLY A 48 17.80 -27.28 -0.22
N LYS A 49 18.97 -27.79 0.20
CA LYS A 49 19.20 -29.24 0.32
C LYS A 49 18.33 -29.90 1.39
N ALA A 50 18.07 -29.21 2.50
CA ALA A 50 17.16 -29.70 3.54
C ALA A 50 15.69 -29.77 3.03
N VAL A 51 15.21 -28.75 2.30
CA VAL A 51 13.87 -28.75 1.66
C VAL A 51 13.75 -29.92 0.69
N ALA A 52 14.79 -30.21 -0.10
CA ALA A 52 14.75 -31.33 -1.03
C ALA A 52 14.57 -32.70 -0.33
N LYS A 53 14.99 -32.83 0.94
CA LYS A 53 14.82 -34.05 1.74
C LYS A 53 13.47 -34.10 2.47
N GLN A 54 13.05 -32.98 3.04
CA GLN A 54 11.75 -32.84 3.69
C GLN A 54 11.06 -31.56 3.21
N PRO A 55 10.27 -31.64 2.13
CA PRO A 55 9.70 -30.46 1.49
C PRO A 55 8.67 -29.71 2.34
N SER A 56 8.10 -30.37 3.36
CA SER A 56 7.03 -29.86 4.22
C SER A 56 7.47 -29.70 5.68
N ASP A 57 8.76 -29.49 5.92
CA ASP A 57 9.24 -29.08 7.24
C ASP A 57 9.09 -27.57 7.43
N HIS A 58 8.43 -27.16 8.51
CA HIS A 58 8.14 -25.76 8.80
C HIS A 58 9.42 -24.93 8.95
N ASP A 59 10.37 -25.40 9.75
CA ASP A 59 11.56 -24.64 10.10
C ASP A 59 12.47 -24.42 8.89
N VAL A 60 12.67 -25.45 8.07
CA VAL A 60 13.45 -25.27 6.84
C VAL A 60 12.78 -24.24 5.94
N LEU A 61 11.46 -24.33 5.71
CA LEU A 61 10.74 -23.39 4.85
C LEU A 61 10.83 -21.96 5.40
N TYR A 62 10.63 -21.79 6.70
CA TYR A 62 10.70 -20.51 7.39
C TYR A 62 12.10 -19.88 7.26
N PHE A 63 13.15 -20.59 7.68
CA PHE A 63 14.52 -20.07 7.61
C PHE A 63 15.01 -19.89 6.16
N LEU A 64 14.55 -20.71 5.22
CA LEU A 64 14.88 -20.54 3.81
C LEU A 64 14.24 -19.26 3.27
N GLY A 65 12.95 -19.05 3.55
CA GLY A 65 12.24 -17.82 3.20
C GLY A 65 12.89 -16.58 3.80
N LEU A 66 13.28 -16.60 5.08
CA LEU A 66 14.03 -15.52 5.71
C LEU A 66 15.38 -15.27 5.02
N SER A 67 16.09 -16.34 4.63
CA SER A 67 17.37 -16.23 3.93
C SER A 67 17.22 -15.60 2.55
N TYR A 68 16.09 -15.81 1.86
CA TYR A 68 15.76 -15.08 0.62
C TYR A 68 15.42 -13.60 0.92
N ALA A 69 14.61 -13.34 1.95
CA ALA A 69 14.19 -11.99 2.31
C ALA A 69 15.39 -11.08 2.63
N ARG A 70 16.40 -11.61 3.34
CA ARG A 70 17.60 -10.86 3.74
C ARG A 70 18.54 -10.50 2.58
N ASP A 71 18.42 -11.19 1.44
CA ASP A 71 19.11 -10.84 0.19
C ASP A 71 18.18 -10.13 -0.81
N TYR A 72 17.02 -9.64 -0.35
CA TYR A 72 16.03 -8.90 -1.15
C TYR A 72 15.45 -9.70 -2.34
N LEU A 73 15.46 -11.03 -2.22
CA LEU A 73 14.84 -11.94 -3.19
C LEU A 73 13.38 -12.20 -2.78
N LEU A 74 12.57 -11.14 -2.91
CA LEU A 74 11.25 -11.03 -2.25
C LEU A 74 10.24 -12.09 -2.72
N ASP A 75 10.17 -12.42 -4.01
CA ASP A 75 9.23 -13.43 -4.52
C ASP A 75 9.51 -14.82 -3.95
N SER A 76 10.79 -15.20 -3.90
CA SER A 76 11.20 -16.49 -3.30
C SER A 76 10.96 -16.50 -1.80
N ALA A 77 11.25 -15.39 -1.12
CA ALA A 77 10.95 -15.24 0.30
C ALA A 77 9.45 -15.45 0.57
N PHE A 78 8.60 -14.74 -0.17
CA PHE A 78 7.15 -14.81 -0.04
C PHE A 78 6.64 -16.22 -0.32
N PHE A 79 7.16 -16.90 -1.35
CA PHE A 79 6.81 -18.29 -1.64
C PHE A 79 7.10 -19.23 -0.47
N TYR A 80 8.33 -19.21 0.08
CA TYR A 80 8.71 -20.16 1.13
C TYR A 80 8.05 -19.84 2.49
N ILE A 81 7.94 -18.56 2.86
CA ILE A 81 7.23 -18.17 4.09
C ILE A 81 5.72 -18.49 3.97
N SER A 82 5.10 -18.30 2.80
CA SER A 82 3.69 -18.67 2.59
C SER A 82 3.47 -20.18 2.75
N ARG A 83 4.43 -21.01 2.34
CA ARG A 83 4.38 -22.45 2.58
C ARG A 83 4.55 -22.81 4.06
N ALA A 84 5.37 -22.07 4.80
CA ALA A 84 5.48 -22.24 6.26
C ALA A 84 4.13 -21.93 6.96
N ASP A 85 3.44 -20.84 6.57
CA ASP A 85 2.11 -20.47 7.10
C ASP A 85 1.04 -21.54 6.85
N VAL A 86 1.14 -22.32 5.77
CA VAL A 86 0.21 -23.43 5.53
C VAL A 86 0.38 -24.56 6.56
N LEU A 87 1.60 -24.81 7.02
CA LEU A 87 1.91 -25.91 7.93
C LEU A 87 1.58 -25.56 9.38
N ILE A 88 1.88 -24.33 9.79
CA ILE A 88 1.53 -23.81 11.10
C ILE A 88 0.71 -22.53 10.87
N PRO A 89 -0.59 -22.68 10.55
CA PRO A 89 -1.45 -21.52 10.38
C PRO A 89 -1.50 -20.76 11.69
N ASN A 90 -1.81 -19.45 11.60
CA ASN A 90 -2.03 -18.61 12.77
C ASN A 90 -0.77 -18.35 13.62
N ASP A 91 0.42 -18.74 13.14
CA ASP A 91 1.69 -18.41 13.77
C ASP A 91 2.02 -16.92 13.59
N ARG A 92 2.32 -16.27 14.73
CA ARG A 92 2.57 -14.83 14.79
C ARG A 92 3.87 -14.46 14.10
N GLU A 93 4.92 -15.24 14.30
CA GLU A 93 6.26 -14.95 13.77
C GLU A 93 6.27 -15.04 12.23
N THR A 94 5.66 -16.08 11.67
CA THR A 94 5.49 -16.26 10.23
C THR A 94 4.63 -15.17 9.62
N ASN A 95 3.50 -14.81 10.25
CA ASN A 95 2.61 -13.77 9.71
C ASN A 95 3.20 -12.37 9.82
N LEU A 96 4.09 -12.11 10.78
CA LEU A 96 4.83 -10.84 10.81
C LEU A 96 5.73 -10.68 9.58
N GLU A 97 6.41 -11.75 9.16
CA GLU A 97 7.25 -11.73 7.96
C GLU A 97 6.42 -11.70 6.68
N LEU A 98 5.30 -12.42 6.62
CA LEU A 98 4.34 -12.31 5.51
C LEU A 98 3.79 -10.89 5.37
N TYR A 99 3.45 -10.23 6.48
CA TYR A 99 2.96 -8.85 6.44
C TYR A 99 4.00 -7.92 5.80
N LYS A 100 5.28 -8.00 6.23
CA LYS A 100 6.36 -7.17 5.66
C LYS A 100 6.55 -7.44 4.17
N LEU A 101 6.73 -8.71 3.80
CA LEU A 101 6.93 -9.12 2.42
C LEU A 101 5.76 -8.72 1.52
N ALA A 102 4.53 -8.90 2.00
CA ALA A 102 3.34 -8.54 1.26
C ALA A 102 3.23 -7.02 1.05
N MET A 103 3.63 -6.22 2.03
CA MET A 103 3.67 -4.76 1.89
C MET A 103 4.71 -4.32 0.85
N ASP A 104 5.90 -4.93 0.84
CA ASP A 104 6.96 -4.62 -0.12
C ASP A 104 6.60 -5.04 -1.56
N LEU A 105 5.96 -6.21 -1.69
CA LEU A 105 5.50 -6.76 -2.97
C LEU A 105 4.17 -6.17 -3.45
N LYS A 106 3.49 -5.36 -2.62
CA LYS A 106 2.13 -4.85 -2.86
C LYS A 106 1.08 -5.98 -3.05
N GLU A 107 1.27 -7.09 -2.35
CA GLU A 107 0.34 -8.21 -2.26
C GLU A 107 -0.76 -7.92 -1.23
N ASP A 108 -1.68 -7.02 -1.58
CA ASP A 108 -2.63 -6.42 -0.64
C ASP A 108 -3.49 -7.46 0.10
N LYS A 109 -3.96 -8.50 -0.60
CA LYS A 109 -4.74 -9.59 0.01
C LYS A 109 -3.94 -10.35 1.07
N ALA A 110 -2.66 -10.62 0.81
CA ALA A 110 -1.79 -11.32 1.73
C ALA A 110 -1.48 -10.44 2.96
N ALA A 111 -1.25 -9.15 2.75
CA ALA A 111 -1.05 -8.18 3.84
C ALA A 111 -2.29 -8.12 4.76
N ILE A 112 -3.50 -8.05 4.21
CA ILE A 112 -4.76 -8.07 4.99
C ILE A 112 -4.88 -9.37 5.80
N LYS A 113 -4.59 -10.53 5.19
CA LYS A 113 -4.62 -11.84 5.88
C LYS A 113 -3.63 -11.86 7.05
N ALA A 114 -2.40 -11.41 6.82
CA ALA A 114 -1.36 -11.37 7.82
C ALA A 114 -1.71 -10.45 8.99
N ILE A 115 -2.24 -9.24 8.71
CA ILE A 115 -2.74 -8.30 9.73
C ILE A 115 -3.81 -8.97 10.60
N LYS A 116 -4.76 -9.71 10.00
CA LYS A 116 -5.80 -10.42 10.75
C LYS A 116 -5.22 -11.43 11.74
N VAL A 117 -4.16 -12.15 11.36
CA VAL A 117 -3.46 -13.08 12.26
C VAL A 117 -2.72 -12.33 13.37
N LEU A 118 -2.02 -11.24 13.02
CA LEU A 118 -1.29 -10.40 13.96
C LEU A 118 -2.21 -9.84 15.05
N ILE A 119 -3.38 -9.33 14.68
CA ILE A 119 -4.42 -8.86 15.62
C ILE A 119 -4.90 -10.00 16.52
N ARG A 120 -5.29 -11.14 15.93
CA ARG A 120 -5.77 -12.31 16.68
C ARG A 120 -4.72 -12.87 17.66
N THR A 121 -3.44 -12.65 17.39
CA THR A 121 -2.32 -13.10 18.22
C THR A 121 -1.79 -12.02 19.16
N GLY A 122 -2.51 -10.92 19.33
CA GLY A 122 -2.29 -9.96 20.42
C GLY A 122 -1.94 -8.54 19.99
N ASP A 123 -1.86 -8.25 18.69
CA ASP A 123 -1.68 -6.86 18.27
C ASP A 123 -2.95 -6.04 18.47
N PRO A 124 -2.85 -4.79 18.97
CA PRO A 124 -3.97 -3.85 18.97
C PRO A 124 -4.43 -3.59 17.53
N GLU A 125 -5.72 -3.81 17.25
CA GLU A 125 -6.26 -3.63 15.90
C GLU A 125 -6.10 -2.20 15.38
N ASP A 126 -6.21 -1.24 16.27
CA ASP A 126 -6.16 0.18 15.98
C ASP A 126 -4.78 0.67 15.51
N GLN A 127 -3.73 -0.14 15.65
CA GLN A 127 -2.42 0.13 15.05
C GLN A 127 -2.43 -0.09 13.53
N TYR A 128 -3.40 -0.84 13.01
CA TYR A 128 -3.50 -1.18 11.60
C TYR A 128 -4.57 -0.40 10.85
N TYR A 129 -5.39 0.42 11.50
CA TYR A 129 -6.54 1.06 10.83
C TYR A 129 -6.16 1.83 9.56
N GLU A 130 -5.11 2.66 9.59
CA GLU A 130 -4.67 3.38 8.39
C GLU A 130 -4.25 2.42 7.27
N THR A 131 -3.45 1.41 7.60
CA THR A 131 -3.02 0.39 6.65
C THR A 131 -4.21 -0.36 6.08
N LEU A 132 -5.17 -0.76 6.91
CA LEU A 132 -6.38 -1.47 6.51
C LEU A 132 -7.27 -0.61 5.61
N VAL A 133 -7.43 0.68 5.89
CA VAL A 133 -8.13 1.60 4.99
C VAL A 133 -7.50 1.58 3.60
N ARG A 134 -6.18 1.77 3.52
CA ARG A 134 -5.44 1.82 2.26
C ARG A 134 -5.51 0.49 1.49
N LEU A 135 -5.28 -0.63 2.16
CA LEU A 135 -5.31 -1.96 1.54
C LEU A 135 -6.73 -2.31 1.05
N HIS A 136 -7.76 -2.06 1.86
CA HIS A 136 -9.14 -2.32 1.45
C HIS A 136 -9.59 -1.38 0.33
N ALA A 137 -9.14 -0.12 0.28
CA ALA A 137 -9.44 0.79 -0.81
C ALA A 137 -8.84 0.30 -2.15
N ARG A 138 -7.58 -0.15 -2.16
CA ARG A 138 -6.92 -0.70 -3.37
C ARG A 138 -7.59 -1.98 -3.87
N GLU A 139 -7.98 -2.84 -2.93
CA GLU A 139 -8.74 -4.06 -3.22
C GLU A 139 -10.23 -3.81 -3.53
N LYS A 140 -10.68 -2.55 -3.59
CA LYS A 140 -12.08 -2.16 -3.83
C LYS A 140 -13.07 -2.76 -2.82
N HIS A 141 -12.58 -3.12 -1.64
CA HIS A 141 -13.39 -3.52 -0.49
C HIS A 141 -13.96 -2.28 0.22
N HIS A 142 -14.79 -1.50 -0.48
CA HIS A 142 -15.23 -0.18 -0.07
C HIS A 142 -15.90 -0.14 1.31
N TYR A 143 -16.69 -1.18 1.66
CA TYR A 143 -17.29 -1.30 2.99
C TYR A 143 -16.24 -1.35 4.12
N ASN A 144 -15.18 -2.16 3.94
CA ASN A 144 -14.13 -2.28 4.95
C ASN A 144 -13.28 -1.00 5.01
N ALA A 145 -12.98 -0.39 3.86
CA ALA A 145 -12.29 0.89 3.83
C ALA A 145 -13.08 1.98 4.59
N TYR A 146 -14.40 2.00 4.43
CA TYR A 146 -15.29 2.91 5.17
C TYR A 146 -15.38 2.56 6.66
N HIS A 147 -15.44 1.28 7.00
CA HIS A 147 -15.45 0.83 8.39
C HIS A 147 -14.20 1.32 9.15
N TYR A 148 -13.00 1.05 8.63
CA TYR A 148 -11.77 1.44 9.31
C TYR A 148 -11.52 2.96 9.27
N SER A 149 -11.99 3.68 8.24
CA SER A 149 -11.87 5.14 8.22
C SER A 149 -12.75 5.80 9.28
N ARG A 150 -13.94 5.25 9.56
CA ARG A 150 -14.77 5.69 10.69
C ARG A 150 -14.11 5.43 12.04
N LEU A 151 -13.40 4.33 12.19
CA LEU A 151 -12.66 4.02 13.42
C LEU A 151 -11.49 4.99 13.62
N LEU A 152 -10.74 5.32 12.55
CA LEU A 152 -9.71 6.37 12.59
C LEU A 152 -10.30 7.73 12.99
N LEU A 153 -11.41 8.12 12.37
CA LEU A 153 -12.08 9.38 12.65
C LEU A 153 -12.52 9.49 14.12
N LYS A 154 -13.02 8.40 14.69
CA LYS A 154 -13.40 8.33 16.11
C LYS A 154 -12.18 8.42 17.03
N LYS A 155 -11.07 7.81 16.66
CA LYS A 155 -9.82 7.78 17.45
C LYS A 155 -9.08 9.11 17.41
N GLU A 156 -9.04 9.74 16.24
CA GLU A 156 -8.30 10.98 15.98
C GLU A 156 -9.23 12.04 15.36
N PRO A 157 -10.20 12.56 16.13
CA PRO A 157 -11.21 13.47 15.60
C PRO A 157 -10.65 14.85 15.21
N GLU A 158 -9.41 15.18 15.59
CA GLU A 158 -8.73 16.42 15.22
C GLU A 158 -7.92 16.28 13.92
N ASN A 159 -7.79 15.07 13.39
CA ASN A 159 -7.04 14.82 12.16
C ASN A 159 -7.96 14.97 10.94
N ARG A 160 -7.92 16.17 10.33
CA ARG A 160 -8.72 16.52 9.14
C ARG A 160 -8.59 15.51 7.99
N GLN A 161 -7.44 14.84 7.86
CA GLN A 161 -7.20 13.88 6.79
C GLN A 161 -8.18 12.69 6.88
N TRP A 162 -8.59 12.29 8.08
CA TRP A 162 -9.53 11.18 8.26
C TRP A 162 -10.95 11.52 7.80
N TYR A 163 -11.33 12.80 7.79
CA TYR A 163 -12.59 13.23 7.20
C TYR A 163 -12.57 13.07 5.68
N LEU A 164 -11.48 13.47 5.01
CA LEU A 164 -11.31 13.28 3.57
C LEU A 164 -11.32 11.79 3.18
N VAL A 165 -10.58 10.98 3.94
CA VAL A 165 -10.51 9.53 3.74
C VAL A 165 -11.87 8.87 3.98
N ALA A 166 -12.59 9.24 5.04
CA ALA A 166 -13.92 8.72 5.34
C ALA A 166 -14.95 9.13 4.29
N ALA A 167 -14.93 10.39 3.84
CA ALA A 167 -15.82 10.88 2.79
C ALA A 167 -15.57 10.17 1.45
N SER A 168 -14.30 9.98 1.06
CA SER A 168 -13.95 9.21 -0.13
C SER A 168 -14.42 7.75 -0.02
N ALA A 169 -14.21 7.10 1.12
CA ALA A 169 -14.69 5.75 1.34
C ALA A 169 -16.23 5.66 1.33
N ALA A 170 -16.93 6.65 1.89
CA ALA A 170 -18.39 6.75 1.88
C ALA A 170 -18.97 6.92 0.46
N ALA A 171 -18.33 7.74 -0.38
CA ALA A 171 -18.75 7.93 -1.76
C ALA A 171 -18.66 6.62 -2.56
N ASN A 172 -17.66 5.77 -2.29
CA ASN A 172 -17.47 4.50 -2.98
C ASN A 172 -18.43 3.36 -2.53
N ILE A 173 -19.10 3.50 -1.38
CA ILE A 173 -20.17 2.58 -0.94
C ILE A 173 -21.56 3.05 -1.40
N ASP A 174 -21.61 3.95 -2.39
CA ASP A 174 -22.82 4.54 -2.99
C ASP A 174 -23.60 5.50 -2.08
N SER A 175 -22.89 6.17 -1.15
CA SER A 175 -23.51 7.22 -0.33
C SER A 175 -22.76 8.53 -0.43
N ILE A 176 -22.88 9.19 -1.59
CA ILE A 176 -22.38 10.56 -1.81
C ILE A 176 -22.98 11.53 -0.80
N HIS A 177 -24.23 11.30 -0.37
CA HIS A 177 -24.87 12.07 0.69
C HIS A 177 -24.11 11.99 2.01
N VAL A 178 -23.73 10.80 2.46
CA VAL A 178 -22.90 10.63 3.67
C VAL A 178 -21.51 11.23 3.48
N ALA A 179 -20.94 11.14 2.29
CA ALA A 179 -19.66 11.79 1.98
C ALA A 179 -19.75 13.32 2.15
N LEU A 180 -20.84 13.94 1.67
CA LEU A 180 -21.10 15.37 1.85
C LEU A 180 -21.31 15.73 3.31
N GLU A 181 -22.09 14.95 4.08
CA GLU A 181 -22.29 15.18 5.52
C GLU A 181 -20.96 15.12 6.31
N ILE A 182 -20.08 14.16 5.98
CA ILE A 182 -18.76 14.07 6.59
C ILE A 182 -17.94 15.33 6.29
N LEU A 183 -17.94 15.81 5.04
CA LEU A 183 -17.21 17.02 4.67
C LEU A 183 -17.83 18.28 5.29
N ASP A 184 -19.16 18.37 5.38
CA ASP A 184 -19.85 19.47 6.02
C ASP A 184 -19.48 19.55 7.51
N SER A 185 -19.44 18.40 8.19
CA SER A 185 -18.98 18.34 9.59
C SER A 185 -17.50 18.76 9.74
N ALA A 186 -16.65 18.42 8.76
CA ALA A 186 -15.25 18.83 8.76
C ALA A 186 -15.11 20.33 8.53
N ILE A 187 -15.91 20.92 7.64
CA ILE A 187 -15.91 22.36 7.35
C ILE A 187 -16.41 23.15 8.55
N GLU A 188 -17.45 22.66 9.24
CA GLU A 188 -17.94 23.27 10.48
C GLU A 188 -16.85 23.27 11.57
N LYS A 189 -16.12 22.16 11.69
CA LYS A 189 -15.10 21.98 12.73
C LYS A 189 -13.78 22.72 12.46
N PHE A 190 -13.26 22.62 11.24
CA PHE A 190 -11.92 23.13 10.89
C PHE A 190 -11.95 24.40 10.05
N GLY A 191 -13.15 24.88 9.71
CA GLY A 191 -13.35 25.98 8.77
C GLY A 191 -13.33 25.51 7.31
N PRO A 192 -13.62 26.44 6.37
CA PRO A 192 -13.74 26.15 4.94
C PRO A 192 -12.35 26.00 4.28
N LEU A 193 -11.58 24.99 4.68
CA LEU A 193 -10.27 24.72 4.11
C LEU A 193 -10.40 24.37 2.61
N PRO A 194 -9.45 24.78 1.74
CA PRO A 194 -9.53 24.55 0.31
C PRO A 194 -9.72 23.08 -0.07
N GLU A 195 -9.01 22.16 0.60
CA GLU A 195 -9.09 20.72 0.36
C GLU A 195 -10.49 20.14 0.67
N LEU A 196 -11.15 20.62 1.73
CA LEU A 196 -12.50 20.18 2.11
C LEU A 196 -13.54 20.69 1.12
N ARG A 197 -13.47 21.98 0.77
CA ARG A 197 -14.36 22.61 -0.21
C ARG A 197 -14.21 21.98 -1.60
N MET A 198 -12.98 21.69 -2.00
CA MET A 198 -12.69 21.05 -3.29
C MET A 198 -13.31 19.66 -3.37
N ASN A 199 -13.07 18.79 -2.38
CA ASN A 199 -13.66 17.44 -2.35
C ASN A 199 -15.19 17.49 -2.32
N ARG A 200 -15.77 18.46 -1.58
CA ARG A 200 -17.22 18.66 -1.55
C ARG A 200 -17.76 19.06 -2.92
N ALA A 201 -17.09 19.99 -3.61
CA ALA A 201 -17.45 20.38 -4.97
C ALA A 201 -17.40 19.19 -5.93
N LEU A 202 -16.35 18.37 -5.86
CA LEU A 202 -16.24 17.15 -6.68
C LEU A 202 -17.40 16.17 -6.45
N PHE A 203 -17.84 16.00 -5.20
CA PHE A 203 -19.02 15.18 -4.91
C PHE A 203 -20.32 15.81 -5.43
N LEU A 204 -20.48 17.13 -5.32
CA LEU A 204 -21.64 17.81 -5.91
C LEU A 204 -21.69 17.66 -7.43
N ILE A 205 -20.54 17.73 -8.12
CA ILE A 205 -20.41 17.44 -9.56
C ILE A 205 -20.91 16.03 -9.85
N SER A 206 -20.48 15.03 -9.08
CA SER A 206 -20.86 13.62 -9.31
C SER A 206 -22.35 13.32 -9.19
N ILE A 207 -23.12 14.21 -8.52
CA ILE A 207 -24.59 14.13 -8.42
C ILE A 207 -25.29 15.24 -9.21
N ASN A 208 -24.61 15.82 -10.22
CA ASN A 208 -25.13 16.85 -11.12
C ASN A 208 -25.62 18.14 -10.42
N LYS A 209 -25.18 18.42 -9.20
CA LYS A 209 -25.49 19.68 -8.48
C LYS A 209 -24.55 20.81 -8.90
N TYR A 210 -24.54 21.09 -10.21
CA TYR A 210 -23.58 21.99 -10.84
C TYR A 210 -23.61 23.41 -10.27
N SER A 211 -24.78 23.98 -9.98
CA SER A 211 -24.87 25.34 -9.44
C SER A 211 -24.30 25.46 -8.02
N GLU A 212 -24.37 24.40 -7.21
CA GLU A 212 -23.73 24.36 -5.89
C GLU A 212 -22.21 24.20 -6.01
N ALA A 213 -21.77 23.31 -6.90
CA ALA A 213 -20.35 23.09 -7.18
C ALA A 213 -19.68 24.36 -7.74
N GLU A 214 -20.35 25.07 -8.64
CA GLU A 214 -19.86 26.31 -9.26
C GLU A 214 -19.58 27.38 -8.19
N ARG A 215 -20.52 27.61 -7.27
CA ARG A 215 -20.34 28.59 -6.19
C ARG A 215 -19.10 28.29 -5.35
N ALA A 216 -18.88 27.03 -5.01
CA ALA A 216 -17.68 26.62 -4.26
C ALA A 216 -16.39 26.79 -5.07
N LEU A 217 -16.40 26.38 -6.35
CA LEU A 217 -15.23 26.45 -7.22
C LEU A 217 -14.85 27.88 -7.60
N ARG A 218 -15.81 28.80 -7.74
CA ARG A 218 -15.53 30.23 -7.94
C ARG A 218 -14.78 30.83 -6.76
N LEU A 219 -15.13 30.47 -5.53
CA LEU A 219 -14.41 30.90 -4.34
C LEU A 219 -12.98 30.35 -4.31
N LEU A 220 -12.79 29.07 -4.63
CA LEU A 220 -11.46 28.45 -4.70
C LEU A 220 -10.60 29.07 -5.81
N TYR A 221 -11.18 29.31 -6.99
CA TYR A 221 -10.49 29.96 -8.10
C TYR A 221 -10.09 31.41 -7.77
N ALA A 222 -10.92 32.14 -7.02
CA ALA A 222 -10.58 33.50 -6.59
C ALA A 222 -9.43 33.54 -5.56
N GLU A 223 -9.25 32.48 -4.76
CA GLU A 223 -8.15 32.35 -3.80
C GLU A 223 -6.82 32.03 -4.48
N ASP A 224 -6.85 31.21 -5.53
CA ASP A 224 -5.68 30.88 -6.34
C ASP A 224 -6.09 30.73 -7.81
N THR A 225 -5.89 31.81 -8.57
CA THR A 225 -6.23 31.87 -9.99
C THR A 225 -5.26 31.08 -10.87
N ALA A 226 -4.09 30.69 -10.35
CA ALA A 226 -3.11 29.90 -11.07
C ALA A 226 -3.35 28.38 -10.91
N SER A 227 -4.09 27.97 -9.88
CA SER A 227 -4.43 26.56 -9.59
C SER A 227 -5.11 25.88 -10.78
N VAL A 228 -4.39 24.96 -11.42
CA VAL A 228 -4.91 24.12 -12.50
C VAL A 228 -6.12 23.29 -12.04
N PRO A 229 -6.11 22.63 -10.86
CA PRO A 229 -7.28 21.89 -10.40
C PRO A 229 -8.54 22.75 -10.26
N TYR A 230 -8.43 23.99 -9.77
CA TYR A 230 -9.60 24.88 -9.63
C TYR A 230 -10.13 25.30 -11.00
N ARG A 231 -9.23 25.65 -11.93
CA ARG A 231 -9.59 26.03 -13.30
C ARG A 231 -10.27 24.91 -14.06
N ILE A 232 -9.69 23.71 -14.06
CA ILE A 232 -10.25 22.52 -14.73
C ILE A 232 -11.65 22.19 -14.19
N ASN A 233 -11.80 22.12 -12.86
CA ASN A 233 -13.08 21.73 -12.28
C ASN A 233 -14.14 22.83 -12.46
N LEU A 234 -13.76 24.11 -12.39
CA LEU A 234 -14.67 25.22 -12.67
C LEU A 234 -15.13 25.19 -14.14
N ALA A 235 -14.20 25.06 -15.09
CA ALA A 235 -14.53 24.96 -16.51
C ALA A 235 -15.44 23.75 -16.79
N HIS A 236 -15.18 22.61 -16.16
CA HIS A 236 -16.04 21.44 -16.26
C HIS A 236 -17.48 21.76 -15.82
N VAL A 237 -17.65 22.31 -14.61
CA VAL A 237 -18.97 22.67 -14.08
C VAL A 237 -19.70 23.73 -14.92
N LEU A 238 -18.97 24.68 -15.47
CA LEU A 238 -19.52 25.71 -16.34
C LEU A 238 -20.00 25.11 -17.68
N SER A 239 -19.20 24.22 -18.28
CA SER A 239 -19.54 23.54 -19.53
C SER A 239 -20.72 22.58 -19.41
N SER A 240 -20.94 21.98 -18.23
CA SER A 240 -22.03 21.04 -17.96
C SER A 240 -23.40 21.71 -17.74
N GLN A 241 -23.46 23.04 -17.75
CA GLN A 241 -24.70 23.79 -17.57
C GLN A 241 -25.23 24.31 -18.91
N ASP A 242 -26.55 24.34 -19.06
CA ASP A 242 -27.22 24.86 -20.26
C ASP A 242 -27.31 26.39 -20.24
N ASP A 243 -26.14 27.04 -20.24
CA ASP A 243 -25.99 28.48 -20.22
C ASP A 243 -24.85 28.89 -21.17
N ARG A 244 -25.17 29.66 -22.21
CA ARG A 244 -24.22 30.06 -23.24
C ARG A 244 -23.06 30.87 -22.69
N GLN A 245 -23.30 31.75 -21.71
CA GLN A 245 -22.24 32.58 -21.12
C GLN A 245 -21.28 31.71 -20.31
N LYS A 246 -21.80 30.74 -19.55
CA LYS A 246 -20.96 29.78 -18.81
C LYS A 246 -20.17 28.88 -19.73
N LYS A 247 -20.76 28.40 -20.83
CA LYS A 247 -20.06 27.63 -21.86
C LYS A 247 -18.92 28.44 -22.50
N GLN A 248 -19.14 29.73 -22.76
CA GLN A 248 -18.08 30.62 -23.24
C GLN A 248 -16.96 30.78 -22.21
N GLU A 249 -17.30 31.01 -20.93
CA GLU A 249 -16.30 31.10 -19.85
C GLU A 249 -15.49 29.79 -19.71
N ALA A 250 -16.14 28.64 -19.79
CA ALA A 250 -15.48 27.33 -19.77
C ALA A 250 -14.49 27.18 -20.94
N TYR A 251 -14.90 27.57 -22.15
CA TYR A 251 -14.06 27.54 -23.35
C TYR A 251 -12.79 28.39 -23.16
N ASP A 252 -12.94 29.61 -22.66
CA ASP A 252 -11.81 30.52 -22.41
C ASP A 252 -10.85 29.94 -21.35
N ILE A 253 -11.39 29.34 -20.29
CA ILE A 253 -10.57 28.67 -19.27
C ILE A 253 -9.82 27.48 -19.86
N TYR A 254 -10.46 26.60 -20.64
CA TYR A 254 -9.77 25.47 -21.26
C TYR A 254 -8.69 25.93 -22.25
N LYS A 255 -8.96 26.95 -23.06
CA LYS A 255 -7.96 27.54 -23.97
C LYS A 255 -6.75 28.09 -23.23
N SER A 256 -6.96 28.75 -22.09
CA SER A 256 -5.85 29.23 -21.26
C SER A 256 -5.06 28.11 -20.56
N LEU A 257 -5.55 26.87 -20.55
CA LEU A 257 -4.86 25.68 -20.04
C LEU A 257 -4.13 24.87 -21.14
N GLU A 258 -4.48 25.09 -22.42
CA GLU A 258 -3.91 24.39 -23.57
C GLU A 258 -2.36 24.37 -23.59
N PRO A 259 -1.65 25.47 -23.27
CA PRO A 259 -0.17 25.47 -23.28
C PRO A 259 0.49 24.58 -22.22
N LEU A 260 -0.28 24.09 -21.23
CA LEU A 260 0.24 23.22 -20.18
C LEU A 260 0.28 21.74 -20.57
N GLU A 261 -0.23 21.38 -21.76
CA GLU A 261 -0.21 20.02 -22.30
C GLU A 261 -0.74 18.94 -21.34
N LEU A 262 -1.85 19.22 -20.65
CA LEU A 262 -2.46 18.32 -19.65
C LEU A 262 -3.21 17.16 -20.33
N LYS A 263 -2.46 16.17 -20.84
CA LYS A 263 -2.95 15.07 -21.68
C LYS A 263 -4.08 14.26 -21.03
N GLU A 264 -4.09 14.15 -19.72
CA GLU A 264 -5.10 13.43 -18.96
C GLU A 264 -6.51 14.02 -19.09
N PHE A 265 -6.65 15.33 -19.32
CA PHE A 265 -7.94 16.01 -19.42
C PHE A 265 -8.49 16.12 -20.84
N LYS A 266 -7.72 15.73 -21.87
CA LYS A 266 -8.14 15.79 -23.29
C LYS A 266 -8.71 17.17 -23.69
N LEU A 267 -7.98 18.23 -23.34
CA LEU A 267 -8.43 19.61 -23.52
C LEU A 267 -8.86 19.94 -24.95
N ASP A 268 -8.14 19.46 -25.97
CA ASP A 268 -8.49 19.67 -27.38
C ASP A 268 -9.92 19.20 -27.70
N SER A 269 -10.33 18.04 -27.16
CA SER A 269 -11.67 17.50 -27.37
C SER A 269 -12.74 18.34 -26.67
N LEU A 270 -12.47 18.82 -25.45
CA LEU A 270 -13.38 19.67 -24.69
C LEU A 270 -13.57 21.03 -25.37
N ILE A 271 -12.46 21.60 -25.86
CA ILE A 271 -12.44 22.88 -26.59
C ILE A 271 -13.24 22.77 -27.88
N SER A 272 -12.98 21.76 -28.72
CA SER A 272 -13.70 21.59 -29.99
C SER A 272 -15.20 21.34 -29.80
N ALA A 273 -15.59 20.61 -28.75
CA ALA A 273 -16.99 20.39 -28.44
C ALA A 273 -17.71 21.71 -28.08
N LEU A 274 -17.11 22.51 -27.20
CA LEU A 274 -17.66 23.81 -26.81
C LEU A 274 -17.71 24.79 -27.99
N GLU A 275 -16.69 24.81 -28.85
CA GLU A 275 -16.68 25.63 -30.05
C GLU A 275 -17.85 25.31 -30.98
N GLN A 276 -18.19 24.04 -31.17
CA GLN A 276 -19.35 23.64 -31.97
C GLN A 276 -20.67 24.07 -31.32
N GLU A 277 -20.81 23.91 -30.00
CA GLU A 277 -22.02 24.32 -29.27
C GLU A 277 -22.23 25.84 -29.26
N LEU A 278 -21.16 26.63 -29.15
CA LEU A 278 -21.23 28.09 -29.10
C LEU A 278 -21.55 28.74 -30.45
N ASN A 279 -21.30 28.02 -31.55
CA ASN A 279 -21.54 28.42 -32.93
C ASN A 279 -22.94 28.04 -33.45
N GLN A 280 -23.73 27.29 -32.68
CA GLN A 280 -25.14 26.97 -32.95
C GLN A 280 -26.08 28.02 -32.33
#